data_AF-A0A5B6WE72-F1
#
_entry.id   AF-A0A5B6WE72-F1
#
_cell.length_a   1.000
_cell.length_b   1.000
_cell.length_c   1.000
_cell.angle_alpha   90.00
_cell.angle_beta   90.00
_cell.angle_gamma   90.00
#
_symmetry.space_group_name_H-M   'P 1'
#
loop_
_entity.id
_entity.type
_entity.pdbx_description
1 polymer ?
#
loop_
_entity_poly.entity_id
_entity_poly.type
_entity_poly.pdbx_seq_one_letter_code
_entity_poly.pdbx_strand_id
1 'polypeptide(L)'
;MALVAWDTICQPKTRGGFGIRHLNDQNFSFFIKIGFNLASKCDKLWVHILRAKYNWKDQIPESISRTQCSHFWRSLSKLWPLICKNLIWSIGDGAKVRCWKDPWIPGMGPLISKIPASSNLDLECCVREMYSSPHPDSGVDRVIWARSVSGIFSVRSAYWALKEETWHSQEEYWNLPWKYNGPQRVRMFLWLAFRQRLPTNSERTRRGISHSNSCTICGHDLEDLVHVLRDCPAAKDTANEVVKASSCWARQYESSRDFYKNTGQSSCSYNYSEDNWVHLFTDGAVCSNSGIAASGGVVRDHEGNWIMGFNRFLGVCSPFEVEIWGILDGIFILLNKGYRRISIVTDNLEVVQNLSAPNSRDSGIAVIRRTHRIIQSMGEWKIRHIPRSMNTVADHLAKMSLSRKTNLQVITQAPKEILTLLQNDKANCCFM
;
A
#
# COMPACT_ATOMS: atom_id res chain seq x y z
N MET A 1 5.85 -14.48 19.71
CA MET A 1 7.14 -13.76 19.72
C MET A 1 7.16 -12.78 18.55
N ALA A 2 7.36 -11.49 18.78
CA ALA A 2 7.45 -10.52 17.68
C ALA A 2 8.79 -10.67 16.93
N LEU A 3 8.77 -10.65 15.60
CA LEU A 3 9.99 -10.83 14.80
C LEU A 3 10.90 -9.60 14.82
N VAL A 4 10.33 -8.42 15.09
CA VAL A 4 10.97 -7.11 15.08
C VAL A 4 10.49 -6.32 16.31
N ALA A 5 11.40 -5.56 16.92
CA ALA A 5 11.09 -4.71 18.07
C ALA A 5 10.11 -3.59 17.71
N TRP A 6 9.28 -3.20 18.68
CA TRP A 6 8.26 -2.18 18.48
C TRP A 6 8.84 -0.80 18.12
N ASP A 7 9.95 -0.41 18.76
CA ASP A 7 10.62 0.86 18.46
C ASP A 7 11.12 0.92 17.01
N THR A 8 11.61 -0.21 16.48
CA THR A 8 12.01 -0.32 15.07
C THR A 8 10.81 -0.20 14.13
N ILE A 9 9.66 -0.76 14.49
CA ILE A 9 8.42 -0.64 13.72
C ILE A 9 7.94 0.82 13.71
N CYS A 10 8.15 1.56 14.79
CA CYS A 10 7.73 2.96 14.91
C CYS A 10 8.62 3.96 14.15
N GLN A 11 9.77 3.51 13.63
CA GLN A 11 10.62 4.32 12.77
C GLN A 11 9.88 4.71 11.48
N PRO A 12 10.22 5.85 10.84
CA PRO A 12 9.71 6.18 9.51
C PRO A 12 10.01 5.10 8.47
N LYS A 13 9.19 5.03 7.42
CA LYS A 13 9.40 4.09 6.29
C LYS A 13 10.77 4.25 5.62
N THR A 14 11.24 5.49 5.50
CA THR A 14 12.56 5.84 4.95
C THR A 14 13.73 5.42 5.86
N ARG A 15 13.44 4.98 7.09
CA ARG A 15 14.41 4.55 8.11
C ARG A 15 14.11 3.12 8.58
N GLY A 16 13.38 2.37 7.74
CA GLY A 16 13.12 0.96 7.89
C GLY A 16 12.04 0.56 8.90
N GLY A 17 11.20 1.49 9.35
CA GLY A 17 9.99 1.14 10.10
C GLY A 17 8.72 1.26 9.24
N PHE A 18 7.57 1.33 9.90
CA PHE A 18 6.26 1.48 9.26
C PHE A 18 5.69 2.90 9.38
N GLY A 19 6.34 3.77 10.16
CA GLY A 19 5.85 5.10 10.50
C GLY A 19 4.67 5.06 11.47
N ILE A 20 4.48 3.94 12.18
CA ILE A 20 3.54 3.83 13.28
C ILE A 20 4.07 4.70 14.42
N ARG A 21 3.19 5.37 15.15
CA ARG A 21 3.58 6.30 16.21
C ARG A 21 3.32 5.68 17.57
N HIS A 22 4.23 5.89 18.50
CA HIS A 22 3.92 5.63 19.90
C HIS A 22 2.83 6.60 20.36
N LEU A 23 1.81 6.08 21.04
CA LEU A 23 0.72 6.89 21.57
C LEU A 23 1.24 7.96 22.54
N ASN A 24 2.25 7.62 23.36
CA ASN A 24 2.87 8.55 24.29
C ASN A 24 3.56 9.72 23.56
N ASP A 25 4.34 9.44 22.52
CA ASP A 25 5.02 10.46 21.72
C ASP A 25 4.02 11.35 20.96
N GLN A 26 2.95 10.73 20.46
CA GLN A 26 1.85 11.45 19.83
C GLN A 26 1.12 12.36 20.84
N ASN A 27 0.92 11.90 22.07
CA ASN A 27 0.36 12.70 23.15
C ASN A 27 1.28 13.88 23.52
N PHE A 28 2.59 13.67 23.64
CA PHE A 28 3.55 14.75 23.86
C PHE A 28 3.54 15.79 22.73
N SER A 29 3.31 15.37 21.49
CA SER A 29 3.14 16.31 20.36
C SER A 29 1.90 17.20 20.51
N PHE A 30 0.82 16.70 21.14
CA PHE A 30 -0.34 17.52 21.50
C PHE A 30 -0.05 18.46 22.66
N PHE A 31 0.75 18.04 23.66
CA PHE A 31 1.23 18.96 24.70
C PHE A 31 2.06 20.10 24.11
N ILE A 32 2.96 19.79 23.15
CA ILE A 32 3.73 20.81 22.42
C ILE A 32 2.78 21.79 21.70
N LYS A 33 1.70 21.30 21.07
CA LYS A 33 0.67 22.17 20.47
C LYS A 33 0.03 23.11 21.50
N ILE A 34 -0.27 22.60 22.69
CA ILE A 34 -0.87 23.43 23.74
C ILE A 34 0.14 24.47 24.25
N GLY A 35 1.40 24.08 24.47
CA GLY A 35 2.46 25.01 24.83
C GLY A 35 2.71 26.09 23.78
N PHE A 36 2.74 25.72 22.50
CA PHE A 36 2.83 26.67 21.40
C PHE A 36 1.66 27.66 21.40
N ASN A 37 0.42 27.17 21.59
CA ASN A 37 -0.76 28.05 21.66
C ASN A 37 -0.73 28.95 22.91
N LEU A 38 -0.23 28.44 24.05
CA LEU A 38 -0.03 29.25 25.24
C LEU A 38 0.95 30.39 25.01
N ALA A 39 1.96 30.23 24.14
CA ALA A 39 2.89 31.28 23.77
C ALA A 39 2.33 32.24 22.70
N SER A 40 1.70 31.70 21.65
CA SER A 40 1.32 32.45 20.43
C SER A 40 -0.09 33.05 20.43
N LYS A 41 -1.05 32.45 21.17
CA LYS A 41 -2.48 32.82 21.11
C LYS A 41 -2.94 33.46 22.42
N CYS A 42 -2.31 34.57 22.78
CA CYS A 42 -2.62 35.27 24.02
C CYS A 42 -4.08 35.75 24.07
N ASP A 43 -4.74 35.98 22.94
CA ASP A 43 -6.12 36.45 22.83
C ASP A 43 -7.19 35.44 23.30
N LYS A 44 -6.85 34.16 23.47
CA LYS A 44 -7.83 33.11 23.80
C LYS A 44 -8.10 33.04 25.30
N LEU A 45 -9.38 32.98 25.67
CA LEU A 45 -9.83 32.91 27.08
C LEU A 45 -9.15 31.79 27.87
N TRP A 46 -9.05 30.59 27.32
CA TRP A 46 -8.41 29.46 28.01
C TRP A 46 -6.90 29.69 28.24
N VAL A 47 -6.23 30.46 27.36
CA VAL A 47 -4.83 30.86 27.53
C VAL A 47 -4.71 31.87 28.67
N HIS A 48 -5.58 32.89 28.72
CA HIS A 48 -5.63 33.84 29.82
C HIS A 48 -5.84 33.15 31.18
N ILE A 49 -6.81 32.23 31.27
CA ILE A 49 -7.09 31.49 32.51
C ILE A 49 -5.87 30.68 32.95
N LEU A 50 -5.23 29.94 32.04
CA LEU A 50 -4.06 29.13 32.40
C LEU A 50 -2.84 29.98 32.78
N ARG A 51 -2.59 31.07 32.04
CA ARG A 51 -1.50 32.01 32.36
C ARG A 51 -1.72 32.65 33.73
N ALA A 52 -2.93 33.09 34.04
CA ALA A 52 -3.28 33.64 35.35
C ALA A 52 -3.11 32.61 36.47
N LYS A 53 -3.67 31.39 36.29
CA LYS A 53 -3.61 30.31 37.28
C LYS A 53 -2.18 29.93 37.67
N TYR A 54 -1.26 29.93 36.71
CA TYR A 54 0.13 29.51 36.92
C TYR A 54 1.11 30.69 36.99
N ASN A 55 0.62 31.91 37.16
CA ASN A 55 1.42 33.12 37.32
C ASN A 55 2.45 33.31 36.18
N TRP A 56 1.98 33.19 34.94
CA TRP A 56 2.76 33.44 33.74
C TRP A 56 2.68 34.94 33.40
N LYS A 57 3.72 35.69 33.75
CA LYS A 57 3.78 37.15 33.58
C LYS A 57 4.56 37.57 32.32
N ASP A 58 5.61 36.85 31.97
CA ASP A 58 6.46 37.15 30.81
C ASP A 58 5.77 36.81 29.48
N GLN A 59 6.23 37.37 28.37
CA GLN A 59 5.75 36.95 27.04
C GLN A 59 6.05 35.46 26.80
N ILE A 60 7.31 35.06 27.00
CA ILE A 60 7.78 33.67 26.94
C ILE A 60 8.76 33.47 28.12
N PRO A 61 8.34 32.80 29.20
CA PRO A 61 9.19 32.54 30.36
C PRO A 61 10.20 31.43 30.05
N GLU A 62 11.37 31.50 30.68
CA GLU A 62 12.40 30.46 30.57
C GLU A 62 11.91 29.12 31.17
N SER A 63 11.15 29.19 32.27
CA SER A 63 10.57 28.03 32.93
C SER A 63 9.14 28.29 33.38
N ILE A 64 8.28 27.30 33.15
CA ILE A 64 6.88 27.31 33.62
C ILE A 64 6.66 26.38 34.81
N SER A 65 7.74 25.82 35.38
CA SER A 65 7.66 24.86 36.49
C SER A 65 7.04 25.49 37.74
N ARG A 66 6.18 24.74 38.42
CA ARG A 66 5.51 25.13 39.66
C ARG A 66 5.47 23.94 40.63
N THR A 67 5.72 24.19 41.91
CA THR A 67 5.78 23.17 42.97
C THR A 67 4.44 22.47 43.15
N GLN A 68 3.35 23.24 43.28
CA GLN A 68 1.98 22.73 43.29
C GLN A 68 1.33 22.98 41.93
N CYS A 69 1.18 21.92 41.13
CA CYS A 69 0.54 22.03 39.83
C CYS A 69 -0.18 20.74 39.43
N SER A 70 -1.06 20.85 38.44
CA SER A 70 -1.80 19.71 37.90
C SER A 70 -0.86 18.78 37.13
N HIS A 71 -1.23 17.51 36.99
CA HIS A 71 -0.50 16.56 36.12
C HIS A 71 -0.33 17.09 34.69
N PHE A 72 -1.36 17.78 34.18
CA PHE A 72 -1.30 18.47 32.89
C PHE A 72 -0.16 19.49 32.83
N TRP A 73 -0.09 20.40 33.80
CA TRP A 73 0.93 21.46 33.82
C TRP A 73 2.33 20.89 34.06
N ARG A 74 2.44 19.84 34.88
CA ARG A 74 3.70 19.14 35.11
C ARG A 74 4.23 18.50 33.83
N SER A 75 3.38 17.84 33.05
CA SER A 75 3.76 17.26 31.74
C SER A 75 4.15 18.33 30.73
N LEU A 76 3.42 19.45 30.69
CA LEU A 76 3.76 20.58 29.84
C LEU A 76 5.10 21.22 30.23
N SER A 77 5.36 21.39 31.54
CA SER A 77 6.61 21.95 32.07
C SER A 77 7.83 21.12 31.66
N LYS A 78 7.70 19.79 31.66
CA LYS A 78 8.78 18.88 31.20
C LYS A 78 9.12 19.07 29.72
N LEU A 79 8.12 19.39 28.89
CA LEU A 79 8.31 19.61 27.45
C LEU A 79 8.65 21.08 27.11
N TRP A 80 8.55 21.98 28.07
CA TRP A 80 8.75 23.42 27.86
C TRP A 80 10.12 23.77 27.25
N PRO A 81 11.25 23.19 27.68
CA PRO A 81 12.55 23.48 27.06
C PRO A 81 12.58 23.12 25.56
N LEU A 82 11.97 21.99 25.19
CA LEU A 82 11.84 21.58 23.78
C LEU A 82 10.93 22.53 23.00
N ILE A 83 9.83 23.00 23.62
CA ILE A 83 8.94 23.99 23.00
C ILE A 83 9.73 25.27 22.71
N CYS A 84 10.39 25.85 23.73
CA CYS A 84 11.17 27.09 23.61
C CYS A 84 12.25 27.02 22.53
N LYS A 85 12.99 25.90 22.43
CA LYS A 85 13.98 25.66 21.36
C LYS A 85 13.41 25.81 19.94
N ASN A 86 12.10 25.61 19.78
CA ASN A 86 11.39 25.64 18.50
C ASN A 86 10.46 26.86 18.34
N LEU A 87 10.49 27.82 19.26
CA LEU A 87 9.81 29.11 19.13
C LEU A 87 10.77 30.14 18.54
N ILE A 88 10.26 30.97 17.64
CA ILE A 88 10.98 32.12 17.11
C ILE A 88 9.99 33.27 16.89
N TRP A 89 10.45 34.50 17.05
CA TRP A 89 9.66 35.69 16.76
C TRP A 89 9.75 36.06 15.28
N SER A 90 8.59 36.32 14.69
CA SER A 90 8.44 37.07 13.45
C SER A 90 8.22 38.53 13.84
N ILE A 91 9.18 39.38 13.48
CA ILE A 91 9.12 40.81 13.76
C ILE A 91 8.03 41.45 12.90
N GLY A 92 7.15 42.21 13.55
CA GLY A 92 6.25 43.15 12.91
C GLY A 92 6.67 44.58 13.29
N ASP A 93 6.12 45.07 14.39
CA ASP A 93 6.35 46.42 14.90
C ASP A 93 7.53 46.51 15.89
N GLY A 94 8.11 45.38 16.28
CA GLY A 94 9.34 45.27 17.06
C GLY A 94 9.24 45.70 18.52
N ALA A 95 8.05 46.06 19.02
CA ALA A 95 7.86 46.56 20.38
C ALA A 95 7.88 45.46 21.44
N LYS A 96 7.55 44.23 21.06
CA LYS A 96 7.38 43.11 21.99
C LYS A 96 8.63 42.25 22.10
N VAL A 97 9.43 42.18 21.04
CA VAL A 97 10.60 41.31 20.94
C VAL A 97 11.78 41.94 21.69
N ARG A 98 12.29 41.28 22.73
CA ARG A 98 13.52 41.70 23.42
C ARG A 98 14.70 41.37 22.53
N CYS A 99 15.47 42.37 22.14
CA CYS A 99 16.48 42.24 21.08
C CYS A 99 17.51 41.13 21.39
N TRP A 100 17.97 41.07 22.64
CA TRP A 100 19.06 40.19 23.03
C TRP A 100 18.61 38.83 23.55
N LYS A 101 17.48 38.79 24.25
CA LYS A 101 17.01 37.59 24.97
C LYS A 101 16.10 36.70 24.14
N ASP A 102 15.34 37.28 23.20
CA ASP A 102 14.39 36.51 22.41
C ASP A 102 15.01 36.04 21.08
N PRO A 103 14.72 34.81 20.64
CA PRO A 103 15.15 34.34 19.33
C PRO A 103 14.24 34.95 18.24
N TRP A 104 14.80 35.81 17.40
CA TRP A 104 14.09 36.41 16.25
C TRP A 104 14.86 36.28 14.92
N ILE A 105 16.11 35.83 14.97
CA ILE A 105 16.90 35.50 13.78
C ILE A 105 16.98 33.97 13.60
N PRO A 106 16.52 33.42 12.47
CA PRO A 106 16.55 31.98 12.22
C PRO A 106 17.96 31.40 12.34
N GLY A 107 18.10 30.33 13.13
CA GLY A 107 19.37 29.60 13.29
C GLY A 107 20.40 30.23 14.23
N MET A 108 20.21 31.49 14.67
CA MET A 108 21.16 32.16 15.57
C MET A 108 20.83 32.00 17.05
N GLY A 109 19.56 31.76 17.39
CA GLY A 109 19.09 31.75 18.78
C GLY A 109 19.14 33.15 19.42
N PRO A 110 19.07 33.24 20.76
CA PRO A 110 19.21 34.50 21.48
C PRO A 110 20.60 35.14 21.28
N LEU A 111 20.62 36.40 20.88
CA LEU A 111 21.86 37.14 20.60
C LEU A 111 22.73 37.33 21.85
N ILE A 112 22.14 37.35 23.05
CA ILE A 112 22.88 37.46 24.32
C ILE A 112 23.97 36.40 24.48
N SER A 113 23.78 35.21 23.88
CA SER A 113 24.77 34.13 23.89
C SER A 113 26.03 34.41 23.06
N LYS A 114 26.01 35.45 22.24
CA LYS A 114 27.08 35.84 21.30
C LYS A 114 27.83 37.11 21.73
N ILE A 115 27.37 37.78 22.78
CA ILE A 115 27.92 39.05 23.23
C ILE A 115 29.10 38.80 24.19
N PRO A 116 30.25 39.49 24.04
CA PRO A 116 31.32 39.48 25.03
C PRO A 116 30.87 40.07 26.38
N ALA A 117 31.34 39.49 27.49
CA ALA A 117 30.95 39.87 28.86
C ALA A 117 31.26 41.34 29.24
N SER A 118 32.04 42.07 28.43
CA SER A 118 32.53 43.43 28.68
C SER A 118 31.77 44.53 27.94
N SER A 119 30.60 44.24 27.36
CA SER A 119 29.83 45.21 26.58
C SER A 119 28.85 46.02 27.44
N ASN A 120 28.84 47.35 27.26
CA ASN A 120 27.92 48.26 27.93
C ASN A 120 26.65 48.46 27.10
N LEU A 121 25.90 47.37 26.89
CA LEU A 121 24.68 47.35 26.08
C LEU A 121 23.45 47.30 26.99
N ASP A 122 22.40 48.02 26.61
CA ASP A 122 21.08 47.85 27.24
C ASP A 122 20.50 46.49 26.82
N LEU A 123 20.48 45.55 27.76
CA LEU A 123 20.02 44.18 27.54
C LEU A 123 18.49 44.03 27.56
N GLU A 124 17.77 45.08 27.95
CA GLU A 124 16.30 45.08 27.98
C GLU A 124 15.67 45.76 26.76
N CYS A 125 16.48 46.35 25.86
CA CYS A 125 15.96 47.06 24.70
C CYS A 125 15.15 46.14 23.76
N CYS A 126 14.09 46.70 23.17
CA CYS A 126 13.29 45.99 22.16
C CYS A 126 13.87 46.16 20.75
N VAL A 127 13.46 45.32 19.80
CA VAL A 127 13.95 45.40 18.41
C VAL A 127 13.62 46.75 17.76
N ARG A 128 12.48 47.36 18.11
CA ARG A 128 12.11 48.69 17.62
C ARG A 128 13.11 49.78 17.98
N GLU A 129 13.66 49.73 19.20
CA GLU A 129 14.63 50.72 19.68
C GLU A 129 15.98 50.60 18.96
N MET A 130 16.30 49.41 18.46
CA MET A 130 17.51 49.15 17.66
C MET A 130 17.37 49.49 16.18
N TYR A 131 16.17 49.34 15.62
CA TYR A 131 15.91 49.51 14.20
C TYR A 131 14.78 50.51 13.97
N SER A 132 15.15 51.76 13.70
CA SER A 132 14.23 52.90 13.54
C SER A 132 13.47 52.92 12.20
N SER A 133 12.98 51.78 11.71
CA SER A 133 11.95 51.76 10.66
C SER A 133 11.32 50.37 10.48
N PRO A 134 10.34 49.97 11.30
CA PRO A 134 9.37 48.98 10.86
C PRO A 134 8.51 49.63 9.76
N HIS A 135 8.49 49.04 8.56
CA HIS A 135 7.59 49.46 7.48
C HIS A 135 6.16 49.58 8.04
N PRO A 136 5.38 50.62 7.70
CA PRO A 136 4.03 50.84 8.24
C PRO A 136 3.04 49.65 8.06
N ASP A 137 3.38 48.69 7.20
CA ASP A 137 2.59 47.50 6.88
C ASP A 137 3.08 46.21 7.58
N SER A 138 4.13 46.27 8.42
CA SER A 138 4.75 45.09 9.04
C SER A 138 3.86 44.35 10.04
N GLY A 139 2.72 44.94 10.45
CA GLY A 139 1.77 44.33 11.38
C GLY A 139 2.34 44.19 12.81
N VAL A 140 1.72 43.31 13.61
CA VAL A 140 2.12 43.06 15.01
C VAL A 140 3.14 41.91 15.12
N ASP A 141 4.06 42.01 16.08
CA ASP A 141 4.98 40.92 16.43
C ASP A 141 4.25 39.60 16.75
N ARG A 142 4.76 38.48 16.21
CA ARG A 142 4.15 37.15 16.35
C ARG A 142 5.16 36.08 16.72
N VAL A 143 4.76 35.16 17.60
CA VAL A 143 5.51 33.92 17.86
C VAL A 143 5.14 32.88 16.80
N ILE A 144 6.13 32.40 16.06
CA ILE A 144 5.97 31.39 15.01
C ILE A 144 6.74 30.11 15.35
N TRP A 145 6.42 29.04 14.63
CA TRP A 145 7.05 27.73 14.83
C TRP A 145 8.29 27.59 13.93
N ALA A 146 9.49 27.57 14.54
CA ALA A 146 10.77 27.60 13.83
C ALA A 146 11.00 26.39 12.90
N ARG A 147 10.27 25.29 13.11
CA ARG A 147 10.36 24.06 12.31
C ARG A 147 9.48 24.07 11.06
N SER A 148 8.95 25.23 10.68
CA SER A 148 8.11 25.42 9.50
C SER A 148 8.58 26.65 8.75
N VAL A 149 8.80 26.52 7.44
CA VAL A 149 9.19 27.65 6.57
C VAL A 149 8.12 28.74 6.57
N SER A 150 6.84 28.34 6.63
CA SER A 150 5.70 29.25 6.75
C SER A 150 5.49 29.81 8.17
N GLY A 151 6.26 29.34 9.16
CA GLY A 151 6.04 29.63 10.58
C GLY A 151 4.78 28.97 11.19
N ILE A 152 3.97 28.26 10.38
CA ILE A 152 2.73 27.63 10.85
C ILE A 152 3.05 26.35 11.63
N PHE A 153 2.47 26.25 12.83
CA PHE A 153 2.58 25.06 13.68
C PHE A 153 1.76 23.89 13.12
N SER A 154 2.34 22.69 13.17
CA SER A 154 1.61 21.43 12.99
C SER A 154 2.01 20.39 14.03
N VAL A 155 1.07 19.51 14.38
CA VAL A 155 1.37 18.37 15.28
C VAL A 155 2.41 17.44 14.64
N ARG A 156 2.44 17.36 13.30
CA ARG A 156 3.45 16.58 12.56
C ARG A 156 4.85 17.13 12.79
N SER A 157 5.06 18.44 12.63
CA SER A 157 6.37 19.07 12.86
C SER A 157 6.80 19.00 14.32
N ALA A 158 5.85 19.07 15.26
CA ALA A 158 6.13 18.85 16.69
C ALA A 158 6.59 17.41 16.98
N TYR A 159 5.92 16.41 16.40
CA TYR A 159 6.32 15.01 16.53
C TYR A 159 7.73 14.77 15.96
N TRP A 160 8.06 15.41 14.84
CA TRP A 160 9.41 15.32 14.27
C TRP A 160 10.46 15.91 15.19
N ALA A 161 10.22 17.12 15.74
CA ALA A 161 11.13 17.74 16.70
C ALA A 161 11.35 16.89 17.97
N LEU A 162 10.36 16.08 18.36
CA LEU A 162 10.47 15.17 19.49
C LEU A 162 11.31 13.91 19.19
N LYS A 163 11.23 13.39 17.94
CA LYS A 163 11.71 12.03 17.62
C LYS A 163 12.85 11.95 16.64
N GLU A 164 13.13 13.00 15.88
CA GLU A 164 14.10 12.92 14.78
C GLU A 164 15.50 12.50 15.22
N GLU A 165 15.92 12.90 16.42
CA GLU A 165 17.21 12.53 17.02
C GLU A 165 17.26 11.06 17.46
N THR A 166 16.10 10.43 17.66
CA THR A 166 15.99 9.01 18.06
C THR A 166 15.88 8.04 16.88
N TRP A 167 15.76 8.59 15.67
CA TRP A 167 15.54 7.79 14.48
C TRP A 167 16.86 7.29 13.88
N HIS A 168 16.85 6.08 13.33
CA HIS A 168 18.02 5.52 12.64
C HIS A 168 18.43 6.37 11.42
N SER A 169 19.64 6.13 10.91
CA SER A 169 20.10 6.71 9.66
C SER A 169 19.13 6.42 8.52
N GLN A 170 18.98 7.40 7.63
CA GLN A 170 18.17 7.22 6.43
C GLN A 170 18.98 6.47 5.38
N GLU A 171 18.42 5.38 4.87
CA GLU A 171 19.06 4.55 3.85
C GLU A 171 18.07 4.32 2.70
N GLU A 172 18.55 4.44 1.45
CA GLU A 172 17.67 4.48 0.28
C GLU A 172 16.90 3.18 0.03
N TYR A 173 17.53 2.05 0.37
CA TYR A 173 16.98 0.73 0.12
C TYR A 173 15.71 0.46 0.95
N TRP A 174 15.49 1.19 2.06
CA TRP A 174 14.26 1.07 2.84
C TRP A 174 13.00 1.47 2.06
N ASN A 175 13.15 2.20 0.95
CA ASN A 175 12.06 2.53 0.05
C ASN A 175 11.67 1.38 -0.90
N LEU A 176 12.56 0.40 -1.13
CA LEU A 176 12.34 -0.67 -2.11
C LEU A 176 11.10 -1.52 -1.79
N PRO A 177 10.85 -1.99 -0.55
CA PRO A 177 9.64 -2.74 -0.23
C PRO A 177 8.36 -1.94 -0.48
N TRP A 178 8.40 -0.62 -0.34
CA TRP A 178 7.24 0.26 -0.49
C TRP A 178 6.98 0.68 -1.94
N LYS A 179 8.02 0.69 -2.79
CA LYS A 179 7.90 0.92 -4.24
C LYS A 179 7.23 -0.25 -4.97
N TYR A 180 7.26 -1.46 -4.39
CA TYR A 180 6.60 -2.63 -4.98
C TYR A 180 5.09 -2.41 -5.12
N ASN A 181 4.59 -2.48 -6.35
CA ASN A 181 3.16 -2.37 -6.68
C ASN A 181 2.52 -3.76 -6.66
N GLY A 182 2.10 -4.21 -5.48
CA GLY A 182 1.41 -5.48 -5.33
C GLY A 182 0.85 -5.67 -3.92
N PRO A 183 0.45 -6.90 -3.56
CA PRO A 183 -0.22 -7.18 -2.29
C PRO A 183 0.60 -6.76 -1.07
N GLN A 184 -0.08 -6.21 -0.05
CA GLN A 184 0.57 -5.74 1.18
C GLN A 184 1.39 -6.84 1.89
N ARG A 185 0.94 -8.10 1.83
CA ARG A 185 1.67 -9.26 2.38
C ARG A 185 3.07 -9.44 1.76
N VAL A 186 3.24 -9.11 0.48
CA VAL A 186 4.54 -9.20 -0.21
C VAL A 186 5.44 -8.05 0.26
N ARG A 187 4.88 -6.85 0.44
CA ARG A 187 5.64 -5.72 1.03
C ARG A 187 6.13 -6.03 2.43
N MET A 188 5.31 -6.68 3.26
CA MET A 188 5.71 -7.12 4.61
C MET A 188 6.81 -8.19 4.56
N PHE A 189 6.68 -9.16 3.64
CA PHE A 189 7.70 -10.18 3.42
C PHE A 189 9.04 -9.55 3.00
N LEU A 190 9.04 -8.67 2.00
CA LEU A 190 10.22 -7.94 1.55
C LEU A 190 10.82 -7.12 2.70
N TRP A 191 10.01 -6.41 3.48
CA TRP A 191 10.50 -5.67 4.64
C TRP A 191 11.18 -6.56 5.69
N LEU A 192 10.62 -7.74 5.99
CA LEU A 192 11.24 -8.72 6.88
C LEU A 192 12.54 -9.30 6.30
N ALA A 193 12.58 -9.56 4.99
CA ALA A 193 13.77 -10.03 4.29
C ALA A 193 14.91 -9.01 4.38
N PHE A 194 14.63 -7.73 4.10
CA PHE A 194 15.61 -6.64 4.23
C PHE A 194 16.11 -6.45 5.67
N ARG A 195 15.27 -6.75 6.66
CA ARG A 195 15.66 -6.76 8.08
C ARG A 195 16.43 -8.02 8.49
N GLN A 196 16.55 -9.03 7.63
CA GLN A 196 17.05 -10.37 7.97
C GLN A 196 16.29 -11.02 9.14
N ARG A 197 14.96 -10.88 9.12
CA ARG A 197 14.07 -11.37 10.19
C ARG A 197 13.06 -12.40 9.71
N LEU A 198 13.26 -12.98 8.53
CA LEU A 198 12.49 -14.14 8.10
C LEU A 198 12.77 -15.33 9.04
N PRO A 199 11.80 -16.21 9.29
CA PRO A 199 11.94 -17.34 10.22
C PRO A 199 12.74 -18.51 9.59
N THR A 200 13.95 -18.24 9.10
CA THR A 200 14.89 -19.27 8.64
C THR A 200 15.36 -20.13 9.82
N ASN A 201 15.83 -21.36 9.58
CA ASN A 201 16.30 -22.20 10.68
C ASN A 201 17.49 -21.58 11.44
N SER A 202 18.37 -20.83 10.77
CA SER A 202 19.39 -20.04 11.46
C SER A 202 18.81 -19.01 12.44
N GLU A 203 17.78 -18.26 12.05
CA GLU A 203 17.09 -17.31 12.94
C GLU A 203 16.28 -18.01 14.04
N ARG A 204 15.72 -19.19 13.76
CA ARG A 204 14.96 -19.98 14.74
C ARG A 204 15.87 -20.52 15.83
N THR A 205 17.03 -21.08 15.49
CA THR A 205 18.01 -21.55 16.47
C THR A 205 18.62 -20.40 17.25
N ARG A 206 18.94 -19.27 16.60
CA ARG A 206 19.40 -18.05 17.28
C ARG A 206 18.40 -17.55 18.33
N ARG A 207 17.11 -17.86 18.17
CA ARG A 207 16.02 -17.51 19.10
C ARG A 207 15.65 -18.64 20.07
N GLY A 208 16.36 -19.77 20.05
CA GLY A 208 16.06 -20.93 20.87
C GLY A 208 14.76 -21.66 20.50
N ILE A 209 14.26 -21.51 19.27
CA ILE A 209 13.04 -22.16 18.77
C ILE A 209 13.34 -23.51 18.09
N SER A 210 14.57 -23.67 17.57
CA SER A 210 15.04 -24.88 16.89
C SER A 210 16.40 -25.29 17.44
N HIS A 211 16.76 -26.56 17.28
CA HIS A 211 18.07 -27.12 17.65
C HIS A 211 19.00 -27.28 16.45
N SER A 212 18.47 -27.18 15.22
CA SER A 212 19.26 -27.30 13.99
C SER A 212 19.10 -26.07 13.10
N ASN A 213 20.21 -25.66 12.48
CA ASN A 213 20.29 -24.62 11.46
C ASN A 213 20.13 -25.15 10.04
N SER A 214 20.14 -26.47 9.86
CA SER A 214 20.15 -27.08 8.53
C SER A 214 18.83 -26.88 7.79
N CYS A 215 18.91 -26.83 6.46
CA CYS A 215 17.74 -26.77 5.59
C CYS A 215 17.11 -28.16 5.51
N THR A 216 15.84 -28.26 5.87
CA THR A 216 15.10 -29.53 5.85
C THR A 216 14.73 -29.97 4.43
N ILE A 217 14.90 -29.10 3.44
CA ILE A 217 14.51 -29.36 2.04
C ILE A 217 15.66 -29.96 1.26
N CYS A 218 16.83 -29.32 1.29
CA CYS A 218 18.00 -29.77 0.52
C CYS A 218 19.13 -30.34 1.38
N GLY A 219 18.99 -30.33 2.70
CA GLY A 219 20.00 -30.86 3.62
C GLY A 219 21.23 -29.96 3.84
N HIS A 220 21.25 -28.72 3.33
CA HIS A 220 22.37 -27.80 3.54
C HIS A 220 22.52 -27.42 5.02
N ASP A 221 23.74 -27.38 5.56
CA ASP A 221 23.97 -27.21 7.00
C ASP A 221 23.53 -25.86 7.58
N LEU A 222 23.40 -24.85 6.73
CA LEU A 222 22.97 -23.51 7.11
C LEU A 222 21.81 -23.03 6.22
N GLU A 223 20.63 -22.92 6.79
CA GLU A 223 19.48 -22.28 6.18
C GLU A 223 19.40 -20.81 6.64
N ASP A 224 20.02 -19.92 5.88
CA ASP A 224 19.94 -18.47 6.05
C ASP A 224 19.08 -17.80 4.98
N LEU A 225 18.97 -16.46 5.04
CA LEU A 225 18.15 -15.69 4.11
C LEU A 225 18.55 -15.92 2.65
N VAL A 226 19.86 -15.95 2.38
CA VAL A 226 20.39 -16.07 1.02
C VAL A 226 20.15 -17.48 0.50
N HIS A 227 20.35 -18.49 1.35
CA HIS A 227 20.03 -19.86 1.05
C HIS A 227 18.54 -20.02 0.69
N VAL A 228 17.62 -19.57 1.53
CA VAL A 228 16.18 -19.73 1.30
C VAL A 228 15.70 -18.99 0.05
N LEU A 229 16.26 -17.82 -0.26
CA LEU A 229 15.79 -17.00 -1.39
C LEU A 229 16.51 -17.26 -2.72
N ARG A 230 17.74 -17.80 -2.70
CA ARG A 230 18.60 -17.86 -3.89
C ARG A 230 19.30 -19.21 -4.07
N ASP A 231 19.93 -19.73 -3.01
CA ASP A 231 20.88 -20.85 -3.17
C ASP A 231 20.25 -22.24 -2.94
N CYS A 232 19.07 -22.32 -2.31
CA CYS A 232 18.38 -23.59 -2.10
C CYS A 232 17.94 -24.17 -3.46
N PRO A 233 18.32 -25.42 -3.81
CA PRO A 233 17.92 -26.05 -5.07
C PRO A 233 16.40 -26.04 -5.30
N ALA A 234 15.62 -26.30 -4.26
CA ALA A 234 14.16 -26.23 -4.32
C ALA A 234 13.64 -24.80 -4.54
N ALA A 235 14.34 -23.78 -4.03
CA ALA A 235 14.00 -22.39 -4.28
C ALA A 235 14.31 -21.98 -5.72
N LYS A 236 15.28 -22.61 -6.41
CA LYS A 236 15.59 -22.28 -7.81
C LYS A 236 14.46 -22.68 -8.77
N ASP A 237 13.91 -23.87 -8.59
CA ASP A 237 12.78 -24.37 -9.39
C ASP A 237 11.47 -23.69 -8.97
N THR A 238 11.26 -23.53 -7.66
CA THR A 238 10.06 -22.88 -7.11
C THR A 238 10.06 -21.37 -7.36
N ALA A 239 11.19 -20.67 -7.33
CA ALA A 239 11.23 -19.22 -7.57
C ALA A 239 10.89 -18.90 -9.02
N ASN A 240 11.33 -19.71 -9.98
CA ASN A 240 10.94 -19.53 -11.37
C ASN A 240 9.42 -19.72 -11.54
N GLU A 241 8.85 -20.78 -10.97
CA GLU A 241 7.40 -21.03 -11.04
C GLU A 241 6.58 -20.00 -10.24
N VAL A 242 7.05 -19.60 -9.05
CA VAL A 242 6.41 -18.55 -8.25
C VAL A 242 6.53 -17.20 -8.92
N VAL A 243 7.65 -16.87 -9.58
CA VAL A 243 7.81 -15.61 -10.33
C VAL A 243 6.91 -15.62 -11.57
N LYS A 244 6.82 -16.73 -12.30
CA LYS A 244 5.89 -16.88 -13.44
C LYS A 244 4.43 -16.73 -12.99
N ALA A 245 4.02 -17.50 -11.99
CA ALA A 245 2.66 -17.47 -11.43
C ALA A 245 2.34 -16.09 -10.80
N SER A 246 3.28 -15.49 -10.07
CA SER A 246 3.10 -14.16 -9.47
C SER A 246 3.06 -13.05 -10.52
N SER A 247 3.81 -13.18 -11.61
CA SER A 247 3.78 -12.22 -12.73
C SER A 247 2.45 -12.29 -13.47
N CYS A 248 1.93 -13.49 -13.73
CA CYS A 248 0.57 -13.67 -14.28
C CYS A 248 -0.49 -13.09 -13.34
N TRP A 249 -0.36 -13.38 -12.03
CA TRP A 249 -1.28 -12.87 -11.02
C TRP A 249 -1.24 -11.34 -10.88
N ALA A 250 -0.05 -10.73 -10.95
CA ALA A 250 0.12 -9.27 -10.92
C ALA A 250 -0.53 -8.60 -12.14
N ARG A 251 -0.31 -9.15 -13.35
CA ARG A 251 -0.98 -8.66 -14.57
C ARG A 251 -2.50 -8.81 -14.49
N GLN A 252 -3.01 -9.90 -13.89
CA GLN A 252 -4.44 -10.02 -13.63
C GLN A 252 -4.93 -8.97 -12.64
N TYR A 253 -4.25 -8.82 -11.52
CA TYR A 253 -4.67 -7.85 -10.52
C TYR A 253 -4.76 -6.43 -11.11
N GLU A 254 -3.79 -6.03 -11.94
CA GLU A 254 -3.82 -4.76 -12.67
C GLU A 254 -5.01 -4.67 -13.64
N SER A 255 -5.22 -5.70 -14.48
CA SER A 255 -6.33 -5.77 -15.43
C SER A 255 -7.71 -5.76 -14.75
N SER A 256 -7.87 -6.49 -13.65
CA SER A 256 -9.12 -6.51 -12.87
C SER A 256 -9.32 -5.18 -12.13
N ARG A 257 -8.25 -4.55 -11.62
CA ARG A 257 -8.35 -3.24 -10.93
C ARG A 257 -8.86 -2.15 -11.86
N ASP A 258 -8.40 -2.13 -13.11
CA ASP A 258 -8.84 -1.13 -14.09
C ASP A 258 -10.28 -1.42 -14.57
N PHE A 259 -10.68 -2.68 -14.64
CA PHE A 259 -12.08 -3.07 -14.86
C PHE A 259 -13.03 -2.62 -13.73
N TYR A 260 -12.63 -2.77 -12.47
CA TYR A 260 -13.40 -2.31 -11.30
C TYR A 260 -13.50 -0.78 -11.17
N LYS A 261 -12.55 -0.03 -11.73
CA LYS A 261 -12.63 1.44 -11.80
C LYS A 261 -13.61 1.93 -12.88
N ASN A 262 -13.74 1.19 -13.99
CA ASN A 262 -14.61 1.56 -15.11
C ASN A 262 -16.07 1.09 -14.96
N THR A 263 -16.40 0.37 -13.89
CA THR A 263 -17.76 -0.18 -13.64
C THR A 263 -18.61 0.67 -12.69
N GLY A 264 -18.15 1.88 -12.31
CA GLY A 264 -18.90 2.82 -11.47
C GLY A 264 -20.13 3.46 -12.14
N GLN A 265 -20.32 3.33 -13.45
CA GLN A 265 -21.45 3.92 -14.18
C GLN A 265 -21.80 3.06 -15.39
N SER A 266 -22.63 2.03 -15.22
CA SER A 266 -23.46 1.42 -16.28
C SER A 266 -24.30 0.29 -15.67
N SER A 267 -25.36 0.65 -14.95
CA SER A 267 -26.46 -0.26 -14.67
C SER A 267 -27.27 -0.47 -15.95
N CYS A 268 -26.81 -1.36 -16.84
CA CYS A 268 -27.67 -1.87 -17.91
C CYS A 268 -28.52 -3.00 -17.34
N SER A 269 -29.79 -2.71 -17.08
CA SER A 269 -30.83 -3.68 -16.79
C SER A 269 -31.10 -4.52 -18.04
N TYR A 270 -30.38 -5.63 -18.18
CA TYR A 270 -30.78 -6.68 -19.11
C TYR A 270 -31.81 -7.56 -18.37
N ASN A 271 -33.04 -7.61 -18.89
CA ASN A 271 -34.06 -8.55 -18.46
C ASN A 271 -33.65 -9.96 -18.89
N TYR A 272 -32.93 -10.68 -18.03
CA TYR A 272 -32.68 -12.10 -18.23
C TYR A 272 -33.76 -12.90 -17.50
N SER A 273 -34.51 -13.70 -18.26
CA SER A 273 -35.41 -14.71 -17.72
C SER A 273 -34.64 -15.62 -16.78
N GLU A 274 -35.11 -15.76 -15.54
CA GLU A 274 -34.43 -16.41 -14.40
C GLU A 274 -34.07 -17.90 -14.62
N ASP A 275 -34.47 -18.50 -15.75
CA ASP A 275 -34.28 -19.92 -16.04
C ASP A 275 -33.14 -20.30 -17.01
N ASN A 276 -32.44 -19.33 -17.62
CA ASN A 276 -31.46 -19.66 -18.67
C ASN A 276 -30.02 -19.76 -18.15
N TRP A 277 -29.45 -20.96 -18.26
CA TRP A 277 -28.01 -21.19 -18.10
C TRP A 277 -27.25 -20.46 -19.22
N VAL A 278 -26.17 -19.78 -18.86
CA VAL A 278 -25.21 -19.27 -19.85
C VAL A 278 -24.04 -20.23 -20.01
N HIS A 279 -23.59 -20.41 -21.24
CA HIS A 279 -22.53 -21.34 -21.59
C HIS A 279 -21.23 -20.57 -21.85
N LEU A 280 -20.24 -20.78 -20.98
CA LEU A 280 -18.92 -20.17 -21.06
C LEU A 280 -17.93 -21.18 -21.67
N PHE A 281 -17.55 -20.97 -22.92
CA PHE A 281 -16.51 -21.74 -23.59
C PHE A 281 -15.18 -21.01 -23.47
N THR A 282 -14.12 -21.72 -23.08
CA THR A 282 -12.78 -21.13 -22.91
C THR A 282 -11.71 -22.00 -23.53
N ASP A 283 -10.63 -21.37 -23.98
CA ASP A 283 -9.43 -22.04 -24.46
C ASP A 283 -8.17 -21.22 -24.16
N GLY A 284 -7.04 -21.90 -24.07
CA GLY A 284 -5.73 -21.34 -23.88
C GLY A 284 -4.79 -21.59 -25.05
N ALA A 285 -4.10 -20.55 -25.51
CA ALA A 285 -3.12 -20.66 -26.58
C ALA A 285 -1.72 -20.31 -26.05
N VAL A 286 -0.77 -21.24 -26.21
CA VAL A 286 0.64 -21.07 -25.77
C VAL A 286 1.59 -21.29 -26.95
N CYS A 287 2.56 -20.39 -27.12
CA CYS A 287 3.63 -20.50 -28.11
C CYS A 287 4.75 -21.40 -27.59
N SER A 288 4.98 -22.54 -28.26
CA SER A 288 5.94 -23.57 -27.85
C SER A 288 7.37 -23.07 -27.65
N ASN A 289 7.81 -22.08 -28.44
CA ASN A 289 9.20 -21.61 -28.42
C ASN A 289 9.47 -20.56 -27.33
N SER A 290 8.46 -19.79 -26.94
CA SER A 290 8.63 -18.62 -26.06
C SER A 290 7.88 -18.76 -24.73
N GLY A 291 6.99 -19.75 -24.61
CA GLY A 291 6.07 -19.91 -23.48
C GLY A 291 5.04 -18.78 -23.39
N ILE A 292 4.99 -17.87 -24.36
CA ILE A 292 4.02 -16.77 -24.38
C ILE A 292 2.62 -17.35 -24.58
N ALA A 293 1.71 -16.92 -23.73
CA ALA A 293 0.36 -17.43 -23.63
C ALA A 293 -0.69 -16.32 -23.69
N ALA A 294 -1.85 -16.68 -24.22
CA ALA A 294 -3.06 -15.88 -24.24
C ALA A 294 -4.27 -16.79 -24.01
N SER A 295 -5.31 -16.25 -23.38
CA SER A 295 -6.58 -16.95 -23.18
C SER A 295 -7.70 -16.25 -23.94
N GLY A 296 -8.70 -17.02 -24.31
CA GLY A 296 -9.90 -16.53 -24.98
C GLY A 296 -11.12 -17.30 -24.52
N GLY A 297 -12.29 -16.68 -24.67
CA GLY A 297 -13.53 -17.36 -24.41
C GLY A 297 -14.74 -16.69 -25.01
N VAL A 298 -15.79 -17.47 -25.22
CA VAL A 298 -17.08 -17.03 -25.74
C VAL A 298 -18.19 -17.45 -24.79
N VAL A 299 -19.14 -16.55 -24.60
CA VAL A 299 -20.36 -16.75 -23.83
C VAL A 299 -21.53 -16.85 -24.79
N ARG A 300 -22.29 -17.95 -24.65
CA ARG A 300 -23.49 -18.22 -25.45
C ARG A 300 -24.72 -18.39 -24.57
N ASP A 301 -25.88 -18.11 -25.13
CA ASP A 301 -27.17 -18.50 -24.54
C ASP A 301 -27.49 -19.98 -24.84
N HIS A 302 -28.62 -20.45 -24.32
CA HIS A 302 -29.13 -21.81 -24.52
C HIS A 302 -29.45 -22.18 -25.98
N GLU A 303 -29.61 -21.20 -26.87
CA GLU A 303 -29.84 -21.40 -28.32
C GLU A 303 -28.53 -21.33 -29.12
N GLY A 304 -27.39 -21.17 -28.45
CA GLY A 304 -26.07 -21.03 -29.06
C GLY A 304 -25.78 -19.64 -29.63
N ASN A 305 -26.63 -18.63 -29.37
CA ASN A 305 -26.40 -17.26 -29.83
C ASN A 305 -25.29 -16.59 -29.01
N TRP A 306 -24.54 -15.70 -29.67
CA TRP A 306 -23.47 -14.92 -29.04
C TRP A 306 -24.03 -13.92 -28.02
N ILE A 307 -23.58 -14.02 -26.77
CA ILE A 307 -23.83 -13.00 -25.74
C ILE A 307 -22.65 -12.04 -25.69
N MET A 308 -21.43 -12.57 -25.53
CA MET A 308 -20.18 -11.80 -25.49
C MET A 308 -18.99 -12.73 -25.68
N GLY A 309 -17.82 -12.17 -25.93
CA GLY A 309 -16.55 -12.89 -25.91
C GLY A 309 -15.48 -12.09 -25.17
N PHE A 310 -14.36 -12.72 -24.93
CA PHE A 310 -13.20 -12.03 -24.39
C PHE A 310 -11.92 -12.67 -24.92
N ASN A 311 -10.87 -11.87 -24.90
CA ASN A 311 -9.52 -12.34 -25.16
C ASN A 311 -8.53 -11.58 -24.29
N ARG A 312 -7.39 -12.20 -24.02
CA ARG A 312 -6.40 -11.63 -23.12
C ARG A 312 -5.01 -12.21 -23.34
N PHE A 313 -4.03 -11.32 -23.40
CA PHE A 313 -2.63 -11.69 -23.27
C PHE A 313 -2.22 -11.90 -21.80
N LEU A 314 -1.68 -13.09 -21.49
CA LEU A 314 -1.25 -13.46 -20.14
C LEU A 314 0.28 -13.40 -19.99
N GLY A 315 1.02 -13.48 -21.10
CA GLY A 315 2.47 -13.56 -21.16
C GLY A 315 2.95 -14.97 -20.85
N VAL A 316 4.06 -15.18 -20.14
CA VAL A 316 4.60 -16.55 -19.97
C VAL A 316 3.85 -17.34 -18.90
N CYS A 317 3.15 -18.42 -19.27
CA CYS A 317 2.55 -19.39 -18.34
C CYS A 317 2.50 -20.80 -18.94
N SER A 318 2.22 -21.80 -18.10
CA SER A 318 2.08 -23.19 -18.58
C SER A 318 0.78 -23.38 -19.38
N PRO A 319 0.73 -24.39 -20.29
CA PRO A 319 -0.49 -24.78 -20.99
C PRO A 319 -1.67 -25.06 -20.07
N PHE A 320 -1.43 -25.67 -18.90
CA PHE A 320 -2.49 -25.94 -17.94
C PHE A 320 -2.99 -24.66 -17.24
N GLU A 321 -2.09 -23.75 -16.86
CA GLU A 321 -2.49 -22.49 -16.22
C GLU A 321 -3.28 -21.58 -17.14
N VAL A 322 -2.96 -21.54 -18.45
CA VAL A 322 -3.65 -20.65 -19.41
C VAL A 322 -5.14 -20.99 -19.51
N GLU A 323 -5.49 -22.28 -19.45
CA GLU A 323 -6.88 -22.75 -19.45
C GLU A 323 -7.64 -22.23 -18.23
N ILE A 324 -7.05 -22.41 -17.05
CA ILE A 324 -7.68 -21.99 -15.79
C ILE A 324 -7.80 -20.47 -15.71
N TRP A 325 -6.81 -19.73 -16.27
CA TRP A 325 -6.90 -18.28 -16.41
C TRP A 325 -8.05 -17.85 -17.31
N GLY A 326 -8.25 -18.51 -18.45
CA GLY A 326 -9.40 -18.28 -19.33
C GLY A 326 -10.73 -18.46 -18.61
N ILE A 327 -10.89 -19.57 -17.88
CA ILE A 327 -12.08 -19.84 -17.06
C ILE A 327 -12.29 -18.75 -16.01
N LEU A 328 -11.24 -18.40 -15.26
CA LEU A 328 -11.34 -17.43 -14.18
C LEU A 328 -11.75 -16.04 -14.70
N ASP A 329 -11.18 -15.59 -15.81
CA ASP A 329 -11.53 -14.30 -16.41
C ASP A 329 -12.99 -14.30 -16.91
N GLY A 330 -13.42 -15.39 -17.58
CA GLY A 330 -14.81 -15.57 -18.01
C GLY A 330 -15.81 -15.57 -16.84
N ILE A 331 -15.49 -16.28 -15.74
CA ILE A 331 -16.29 -16.30 -14.51
C ILE A 331 -16.46 -14.87 -13.96
N PHE A 332 -15.38 -14.10 -13.84
CA PHE A 332 -15.45 -12.74 -13.31
C PHE A 332 -16.29 -11.82 -14.20
N ILE A 333 -16.15 -11.92 -15.52
CA ILE A 333 -16.95 -11.14 -16.47
C ILE A 333 -18.44 -11.43 -16.25
N LEU A 334 -18.82 -12.71 -16.20
CA LEU A 334 -20.21 -13.13 -16.04
C LEU A 334 -20.81 -12.72 -14.70
N LEU A 335 -20.08 -12.95 -13.60
CA LEU A 335 -20.55 -12.58 -12.27
C LEU A 335 -20.74 -11.06 -12.13
N ASN A 336 -19.86 -10.26 -12.73
CA ASN A 336 -19.97 -8.79 -12.75
C ASN A 336 -21.13 -8.30 -13.62
N LYS A 337 -21.53 -9.08 -14.63
CA LYS A 337 -22.71 -8.80 -15.48
C LYS A 337 -24.02 -9.30 -14.86
N GLY A 338 -23.98 -9.90 -13.68
CA GLY A 338 -25.16 -10.36 -12.94
C GLY A 338 -25.54 -11.82 -13.17
N TYR A 339 -24.84 -12.54 -14.04
CA TYR A 339 -25.11 -13.97 -14.25
C TYR A 339 -24.72 -14.78 -13.02
N ARG A 340 -25.53 -15.80 -12.71
CA ARG A 340 -25.34 -16.67 -11.54
C ARG A 340 -25.43 -18.17 -11.87
N ARG A 341 -26.01 -18.56 -13.00
CA ARG A 341 -26.11 -19.96 -13.46
C ARG A 341 -25.23 -20.16 -14.70
N ILE A 342 -24.02 -20.69 -14.50
CA ILE A 342 -22.96 -20.69 -15.53
C ILE A 342 -22.49 -22.12 -15.81
N SER A 343 -22.58 -22.54 -17.06
CA SER A 343 -22.02 -23.80 -17.57
C SER A 343 -20.66 -23.53 -18.19
N ILE A 344 -19.58 -23.92 -17.49
CA ILE A 344 -18.21 -23.86 -17.98
C ILE A 344 -17.96 -25.04 -18.92
N VAL A 345 -17.46 -24.75 -20.12
CA VAL A 345 -17.18 -25.71 -21.17
C VAL A 345 -15.73 -25.54 -21.63
N THR A 346 -14.96 -26.62 -21.59
CA THR A 346 -13.54 -26.65 -21.98
C THR A 346 -13.20 -27.98 -22.64
N ASP A 347 -12.21 -28.00 -23.50
CA ASP A 347 -11.62 -29.20 -24.12
C ASP A 347 -10.45 -29.78 -23.32
N ASN A 348 -10.11 -29.20 -22.17
CA ASN A 348 -9.10 -29.72 -21.28
C ASN A 348 -9.69 -30.57 -20.15
N LEU A 349 -9.57 -31.91 -20.28
CA LEU A 349 -10.10 -32.86 -19.30
C LEU A 349 -9.43 -32.74 -17.91
N GLU A 350 -8.13 -32.39 -17.86
CA GLU A 350 -7.39 -32.21 -16.61
C GLU A 350 -7.98 -31.05 -15.79
N VAL A 351 -8.39 -29.96 -16.46
CA VAL A 351 -9.04 -28.81 -15.82
C VAL A 351 -10.40 -29.19 -15.28
N VAL A 352 -11.20 -29.96 -16.02
CA VAL A 352 -12.51 -30.45 -15.55
C VAL A 352 -12.37 -31.32 -14.31
N GLN A 353 -11.42 -32.25 -14.31
CA GLN A 353 -11.14 -33.13 -13.17
C GLN A 353 -10.70 -32.32 -11.94
N ASN A 354 -9.77 -31.38 -12.11
CA ASN A 354 -9.26 -30.56 -11.02
C ASN A 354 -10.33 -29.62 -10.45
N LEU A 355 -11.18 -29.01 -11.29
CA LEU A 355 -12.24 -28.10 -10.86
C LEU A 355 -13.46 -28.81 -10.26
N SER A 356 -13.71 -30.07 -10.65
CA SER A 356 -14.82 -30.87 -10.10
C SER A 356 -14.47 -31.58 -8.78
N ALA A 357 -13.17 -31.76 -8.49
CA ALA A 357 -12.72 -32.46 -7.29
C ALA A 357 -13.02 -31.66 -6.00
N PRO A 358 -13.61 -32.28 -4.96
CA PRO A 358 -13.96 -31.59 -3.70
C PRO A 358 -12.74 -31.19 -2.85
N ASN A 359 -11.55 -31.78 -3.09
CA ASN A 359 -10.37 -31.67 -2.22
C ASN A 359 -9.23 -30.78 -2.74
N SER A 360 -9.48 -29.91 -3.73
CA SER A 360 -8.45 -29.08 -4.39
C SER A 360 -7.85 -27.93 -3.55
N ARG A 361 -8.24 -27.77 -2.26
CA ARG A 361 -7.74 -26.71 -1.38
C ARG A 361 -6.21 -26.76 -1.19
N ASP A 362 -5.61 -27.93 -1.41
CA ASP A 362 -4.17 -28.19 -1.34
C ASP A 362 -3.42 -28.07 -2.67
N SER A 363 -4.08 -27.63 -3.75
CA SER A 363 -3.36 -27.38 -5.01
C SER A 363 -2.26 -26.32 -4.81
N GLY A 364 -1.02 -26.66 -5.17
CA GLY A 364 0.12 -25.73 -5.14
C GLY A 364 -0.05 -24.51 -6.06
N ILE A 365 -0.99 -24.57 -7.00
CA ILE A 365 -1.25 -23.54 -8.01
C ILE A 365 -2.28 -22.54 -7.49
N ALA A 366 -1.88 -21.27 -7.37
CA ALA A 366 -2.71 -20.22 -6.77
C ALA A 366 -3.99 -19.92 -7.58
N VAL A 367 -3.94 -20.01 -8.92
CA VAL A 367 -5.10 -19.74 -9.77
C VAL A 367 -6.22 -20.76 -9.55
N ILE A 368 -5.88 -22.05 -9.43
CA ILE A 368 -6.84 -23.14 -9.16
C ILE A 368 -7.58 -22.90 -7.85
N ARG A 369 -6.84 -22.67 -6.77
CA ARG A 369 -7.44 -22.41 -5.45
C ARG A 369 -8.39 -21.22 -5.48
N ARG A 370 -8.09 -20.19 -6.28
CA ARG A 370 -8.96 -19.00 -6.42
C ARG A 370 -10.22 -19.34 -7.21
N THR A 371 -10.09 -20.01 -8.35
CA THR A 371 -11.23 -20.44 -9.17
C THR A 371 -12.17 -21.34 -8.36
N HIS A 372 -11.63 -22.31 -7.63
CA HIS A 372 -12.39 -23.19 -6.74
C HIS A 372 -13.18 -22.44 -5.68
N ARG A 373 -12.57 -21.47 -5.00
CA ARG A 373 -13.27 -20.67 -3.99
C ARG A 373 -14.48 -19.93 -4.57
N ILE A 374 -14.37 -19.41 -5.79
CA ILE A 374 -15.47 -18.69 -6.44
C ILE A 374 -16.58 -19.67 -6.81
N ILE A 375 -16.24 -20.80 -7.43
CA ILE A 375 -17.20 -21.85 -7.80
C ILE A 375 -17.94 -22.37 -6.55
N GLN A 376 -17.26 -22.54 -5.42
CA GLN A 376 -17.88 -23.03 -4.18
C GLN A 376 -18.72 -21.98 -3.43
N SER A 377 -18.54 -20.69 -3.68
CA SER A 377 -19.15 -19.63 -2.85
C SER A 377 -20.21 -18.79 -3.55
N MET A 378 -20.26 -18.77 -4.88
CA MET A 378 -21.13 -17.86 -5.62
C MET A 378 -21.81 -18.58 -6.77
N GLY A 379 -23.14 -18.59 -6.88
CA GLY A 379 -23.85 -19.10 -8.07
C GLY A 379 -23.95 -20.62 -8.21
N GLU A 380 -24.58 -21.07 -9.29
CA GLU A 380 -24.75 -22.46 -9.70
C GLU A 380 -23.84 -22.75 -10.91
N TRP A 381 -23.14 -23.88 -10.86
CA TRP A 381 -22.10 -24.22 -11.84
C TRP A 381 -22.31 -25.61 -12.43
N LYS A 382 -22.03 -25.74 -13.72
CA LYS A 382 -21.84 -27.01 -14.41
C LYS A 382 -20.49 -26.93 -15.12
N ILE A 383 -19.68 -27.98 -15.03
CA ILE A 383 -18.39 -28.05 -15.73
C ILE A 383 -18.45 -29.24 -16.68
N ARG A 384 -18.23 -28.98 -17.97
CA ARG A 384 -18.36 -29.99 -19.03
C ARG A 384 -17.12 -30.02 -19.91
N HIS A 385 -16.73 -31.22 -20.29
CA HIS A 385 -15.68 -31.48 -21.26
C HIS A 385 -16.27 -31.61 -22.66
N ILE A 386 -15.63 -30.99 -23.67
CA ILE A 386 -15.99 -31.15 -25.08
C ILE A 386 -14.76 -31.52 -25.92
N PRO A 387 -14.92 -32.19 -27.08
CA PRO A 387 -13.83 -32.35 -28.04
C PRO A 387 -13.31 -31.01 -28.55
N ARG A 388 -11.99 -30.91 -28.79
CA ARG A 388 -11.35 -29.70 -29.33
C ARG A 388 -11.93 -29.23 -30.67
N SER A 389 -12.43 -30.15 -31.50
CA SER A 389 -13.12 -29.82 -32.76
C SER A 389 -14.40 -29.00 -32.56
N MET A 390 -14.96 -28.97 -31.34
CA MET A 390 -16.15 -28.22 -30.97
C MET A 390 -15.83 -26.91 -30.24
N ASN A 391 -14.56 -26.66 -29.86
CA ASN A 391 -14.13 -25.45 -29.13
C ASN A 391 -13.40 -24.43 -30.02
N THR A 392 -13.70 -24.41 -31.33
CA THR A 392 -12.91 -23.65 -32.32
C THR A 392 -13.01 -22.15 -32.15
N VAL A 393 -14.15 -21.63 -31.69
CA VAL A 393 -14.37 -20.19 -31.47
C VAL A 393 -13.51 -19.67 -30.32
N ALA A 394 -13.42 -20.41 -29.21
CA ALA A 394 -12.59 -20.01 -28.08
C ALA A 394 -11.09 -20.08 -28.45
N ASP A 395 -10.66 -21.13 -29.18
CA ASP A 395 -9.30 -21.28 -29.70
C ASP A 395 -8.90 -20.10 -30.62
N HIS A 396 -9.81 -19.69 -31.50
CA HIS A 396 -9.56 -18.55 -32.37
C HIS A 396 -9.43 -17.24 -31.56
N LEU A 397 -10.32 -17.00 -30.59
CA LEU A 397 -10.26 -15.83 -29.72
C LEU A 397 -8.95 -15.78 -28.90
N ALA A 398 -8.49 -16.91 -28.37
CA ALA A 398 -7.24 -17.00 -27.64
C ALA A 398 -6.04 -16.62 -28.53
N LYS A 399 -6.00 -17.14 -29.76
CA LYS A 399 -4.94 -16.87 -30.75
C LYS A 399 -4.92 -15.41 -31.23
N MET A 400 -6.06 -14.73 -31.31
CA MET A 400 -6.12 -13.31 -31.68
C MET A 400 -5.28 -12.45 -30.72
N SER A 401 -5.33 -12.72 -29.42
CA SER A 401 -4.61 -11.96 -28.37
C SER A 401 -3.10 -12.25 -28.31
N LEU A 402 -2.62 -13.39 -28.83
CA LEU A 402 -1.19 -13.71 -28.91
C LEU A 402 -0.42 -12.71 -29.76
N SER A 403 -1.03 -12.26 -30.88
CA SER A 403 -0.40 -11.33 -31.82
C SER A 403 -0.39 -9.89 -31.32
N ARG A 404 -1.46 -9.45 -30.63
CA ARG A 404 -1.68 -8.05 -30.26
C ARG A 404 -1.19 -7.67 -28.86
N LYS A 405 -0.87 -8.66 -28.01
CA LYS A 405 -0.45 -8.47 -26.60
C LYS A 405 -1.40 -7.58 -25.79
N THR A 406 -2.70 -7.69 -26.05
CA THR A 406 -3.74 -6.85 -25.44
C THR A 406 -4.09 -7.30 -24.02
N ASN A 407 -4.33 -6.34 -23.12
CA ASN A 407 -4.98 -6.60 -21.82
C ASN A 407 -6.38 -7.20 -22.00
N LEU A 408 -7.06 -7.60 -20.93
CA LEU A 408 -8.39 -8.22 -21.02
C LEU A 408 -9.35 -7.32 -21.80
N GLN A 409 -9.83 -7.81 -22.95
CA GLN A 409 -10.82 -7.11 -23.77
C GLN A 409 -12.11 -7.91 -23.77
N VAL A 410 -13.22 -7.25 -23.42
CA VAL A 410 -14.56 -7.81 -23.54
C VAL A 410 -15.15 -7.35 -24.87
N ILE A 411 -15.56 -8.32 -25.67
CA ILE A 411 -16.09 -8.15 -27.02
C ILE A 411 -17.60 -8.32 -26.95
N THR A 412 -18.35 -7.23 -27.13
CA THR A 412 -19.82 -7.26 -27.08
C THR A 412 -20.44 -7.78 -28.36
N GLN A 413 -19.85 -7.50 -29.52
CA GLN A 413 -20.31 -7.97 -30.83
C GLN A 413 -19.29 -8.93 -31.45
N ALA A 414 -19.76 -10.06 -31.97
CA ALA A 414 -18.91 -11.07 -32.60
C ALA A 414 -18.04 -10.44 -33.72
N PRO A 415 -16.70 -10.62 -33.69
CA PRO A 415 -15.82 -10.17 -34.77
C PRO A 415 -16.20 -10.81 -36.10
N LYS A 416 -16.01 -10.09 -37.21
CA LYS A 416 -16.39 -10.56 -38.56
C LYS A 416 -15.70 -11.88 -38.91
N GLU A 417 -14.48 -12.06 -38.42
CA GLU A 417 -13.65 -13.25 -38.62
C GLU A 417 -14.22 -14.51 -37.96
N ILE A 418 -15.10 -14.35 -36.96
CA ILE A 418 -15.67 -15.45 -36.16
C ILE A 418 -17.12 -15.77 -36.57
N LEU A 419 -17.79 -14.90 -37.34
CA LEU A 419 -19.18 -15.09 -37.75
C LEU A 419 -19.41 -16.39 -38.53
N THR A 420 -18.46 -16.76 -39.40
CA THR A 420 -18.52 -18.01 -40.16
C THR A 420 -18.36 -19.23 -39.25
N LEU A 421 -17.47 -19.17 -38.25
CA LEU A 421 -17.29 -20.22 -37.25
C LEU A 421 -18.54 -20.37 -36.37
N LEU A 422 -19.17 -19.27 -35.97
CA LEU A 422 -20.42 -19.28 -35.20
C LEU A 422 -21.57 -19.92 -35.99
N GLN A 423 -21.69 -19.62 -37.29
CA GLN A 423 -22.70 -20.23 -38.15
C GLN A 423 -22.46 -21.74 -38.32
N ASN A 424 -21.21 -22.16 -38.49
CA ASN A 424 -20.85 -23.57 -38.60
C ASN A 424 -21.08 -24.32 -37.29
N ASP A 425 -20.74 -23.74 -36.14
CA ASP A 425 -21.02 -24.33 -34.82
C ASP A 425 -22.52 -24.52 -34.61
N LYS A 426 -23.34 -23.54 -35.04
CA LYS A 426 -24.80 -23.60 -34.94
C LYS A 426 -25.40 -24.65 -35.89
N ALA A 427 -24.84 -24.81 -37.08
CA ALA A 427 -25.28 -25.84 -38.04
C ALA A 427 -24.94 -27.26 -37.57
N ASN A 428 -23.83 -27.44 -36.86
CA ASN A 428 -23.34 -28.74 -36.40
C ASN A 428 -23.78 -29.11 -34.97
N CYS A 429 -24.68 -28.34 -34.34
CA CYS A 429 -25.08 -28.50 -32.94
C CYS A 429 -23.89 -28.51 -31.94
N CYS A 430 -22.77 -27.89 -32.29
CA CYS A 430 -21.55 -27.88 -31.46
C CYS A 430 -21.64 -26.96 -30.22
N PHE A 431 -22.83 -26.47 -29.90
CA PHE A 431 -23.10 -25.53 -28.81
C PHE A 431 -23.85 -26.15 -27.61
N MET A 432 -24.34 -27.40 -27.73
CA MET A 432 -25.07 -28.11 -26.66
C MET A 432 -24.17 -28.86 -25.68
#